data_AF-A0A2U2SP31-F1
#
_entry.id   AF-A0A2U2SP31-F1
#
_cell.length_a   1.000
_cell.length_b   1.000
_cell.length_c   1.000
_cell.angle_alpha   90.00
_cell.angle_beta   90.00
_cell.angle_gamma   90.00
#
_symmetry.space_group_name_H-M   'P 1'
#
loop_
_entity.id
_entity.type
_entity.pdbx_description
1 polymer ?
#
loop_
_entity_poly.entity_id
_entity_poly.type
_entity_poly.pdbx_seq_one_letter_code
_entity_poly.pdbx_strand_id
1 'polypeptide(L)'
;MDPSFLPASRWERRDCVSIYVEKAYCEGEKPTKQELDKLCQDIVEELQEWGWIKATEVVDPTWIDVAYTWSWPGSKWREKALKALEEHGIYQVGRYARWVFQGIADSIRDGFVSAAAFGEKFSE
;
A
#
# COMPACT_ATOMS: atom_id res chain seq x y z
N MET A 1 -9.96 3.52 17.32
CA MET A 1 -10.75 3.45 16.08
C MET A 1 -11.67 4.66 16.05
N ASP A 2 -11.85 5.31 14.91
CA ASP A 2 -12.83 6.39 14.79
C ASP A 2 -14.25 5.80 14.93
N PRO A 3 -15.13 6.35 15.78
CA PRO A 3 -16.47 5.81 16.03
C PRO A 3 -17.33 5.64 14.77
N SER A 4 -17.09 6.42 13.71
CA SER A 4 -17.81 6.29 12.44
C SER A 4 -17.62 4.94 11.74
N PHE A 5 -16.56 4.21 12.08
CA PHE A 5 -16.31 2.85 11.58
C PHE A 5 -16.92 1.75 12.46
N LEU A 6 -17.54 2.10 13.59
CA LEU A 6 -18.19 1.15 14.50
C LEU A 6 -19.71 1.13 14.29
N PRO A 7 -20.40 0.00 14.55
CA PRO A 7 -21.84 -0.02 14.68
C PRO A 7 -22.32 0.96 15.78
N ALA A 8 -23.48 1.59 15.57
CA ALA A 8 -24.03 2.61 16.49
C ALA A 8 -24.11 2.14 17.96
N SER A 9 -24.37 0.85 18.17
CA SER A 9 -24.45 0.24 19.50
C SER A 9 -23.12 0.22 20.27
N ARG A 10 -21.98 0.51 19.62
CA ARG A 10 -20.64 0.49 20.23
C ARG A 10 -19.92 1.83 20.25
N TRP A 11 -20.54 2.91 19.76
CA TRP A 11 -19.92 4.25 19.73
C TRP A 11 -19.46 4.74 21.11
N GLU A 12 -20.22 4.45 22.17
CA GLU A 12 -19.93 4.95 23.51
C GLU A 12 -18.93 4.08 24.31
N ARG A 13 -18.79 2.79 23.96
CA ARG A 13 -18.03 1.82 24.78
C ARG A 13 -16.52 1.95 24.66
N ARG A 14 -16.02 2.45 23.51
CA ARG A 14 -14.58 2.66 23.22
C ARG A 14 -13.67 1.47 23.56
N ASP A 15 -14.21 0.25 23.51
CA ASP A 15 -13.54 -1.01 23.84
C ASP A 15 -13.03 -1.76 22.61
N CYS A 16 -13.12 -1.13 21.44
CA CYS A 16 -12.74 -1.71 20.15
C CYS A 16 -11.49 -1.03 19.57
N VAL A 17 -10.61 -1.82 18.96
CA VAL A 17 -9.40 -1.37 18.26
C VAL A 17 -9.38 -1.90 16.84
N SER A 18 -8.59 -1.26 15.98
CA SER A 18 -8.29 -1.75 14.63
C SER A 18 -6.82 -2.14 14.57
N ILE A 19 -6.53 -3.32 14.05
CA ILE A 19 -5.16 -3.82 13.85
C ILE A 19 -4.99 -4.07 12.37
N TYR A 20 -3.90 -3.57 11.80
CA TYR A 20 -3.53 -3.82 10.41
C TYR A 20 -2.38 -4.82 10.38
N VAL A 21 -2.56 -5.89 9.61
CA VAL A 21 -1.55 -6.93 9.42
C VAL A 21 -1.22 -7.00 7.94
N GLU A 22 0.06 -6.93 7.61
CA GLU A 22 0.55 -7.02 6.23
C GLU A 22 1.30 -8.33 6.03
N LYS A 23 1.02 -9.03 4.92
CA LYS A 23 1.79 -10.18 4.47
C LYS A 23 2.20 -9.99 3.01
N ALA A 24 3.49 -10.15 2.75
CA ALA A 24 4.04 -10.03 1.41
C ALA A 24 4.10 -11.40 0.72
N TYR A 25 3.89 -11.38 -0.59
CA TYR A 25 3.95 -12.55 -1.49
C TYR A 25 4.85 -12.21 -2.67
N CYS A 26 5.52 -13.22 -3.23
CA CYS A 26 6.25 -13.03 -4.48
C CYS A 26 5.26 -12.88 -5.64
N GLU A 27 5.77 -12.36 -6.76
CA GLU A 27 4.99 -12.27 -8.00
C GLU A 27 4.46 -13.66 -8.41
N GLY A 28 3.17 -13.71 -8.76
CA GLY A 28 2.50 -14.94 -9.17
C GLY A 28 1.97 -15.82 -8.02
N GLU A 29 2.30 -15.52 -6.76
CA GLU A 29 1.92 -16.32 -5.60
C GLU A 29 0.64 -15.81 -4.92
N LYS A 30 -0.33 -15.30 -5.69
CA LYS A 30 -1.60 -14.82 -5.13
C LYS A 30 -2.39 -16.00 -4.53
N PRO A 31 -2.70 -15.99 -3.21
CA PRO A 31 -3.45 -17.06 -2.59
C PRO A 31 -4.86 -17.13 -3.16
N THR A 32 -5.39 -18.34 -3.23
CA THR A 32 -6.80 -18.58 -3.46
C THR A 32 -7.64 -18.02 -2.30
N LYS A 33 -8.95 -17.89 -2.53
CA LYS A 33 -9.86 -17.44 -1.47
C LYS A 33 -9.80 -18.33 -0.22
N GLN A 34 -9.73 -19.65 -0.41
CA GLN A 34 -9.67 -20.60 0.72
C GLN A 34 -8.36 -20.46 1.52
N GLU A 35 -7.23 -20.27 0.84
CA GLU A 35 -5.95 -20.04 1.48
C GLU A 35 -5.92 -18.69 2.23
N LEU A 36 -6.55 -17.66 1.66
CA LEU A 36 -6.70 -16.36 2.30
C LEU A 36 -7.59 -16.43 3.55
N ASP A 37 -8.73 -17.12 3.47
CA ASP A 37 -9.64 -17.31 4.61
C ASP A 37 -8.92 -18.05 5.75
N LYS A 38 -8.14 -19.09 5.41
CA LYS A 38 -7.31 -19.81 6.38
C LYS A 38 -6.22 -18.93 6.98
N LEU A 39 -5.50 -18.17 6.14
CA LEU A 39 -4.47 -17.24 6.62
C LEU A 39 -5.04 -16.23 7.62
N CYS A 40 -6.22 -15.68 7.34
CA CYS A 40 -6.90 -14.77 8.24
C CYS A 40 -7.21 -15.41 9.60
N GLN A 41 -7.68 -16.67 9.61
CA GLN A 41 -7.91 -17.41 10.85
C GLN A 41 -6.61 -17.62 11.63
N ASP A 42 -5.56 -18.12 10.95
CA ASP A 42 -4.26 -18.39 11.56
C ASP A 42 -3.65 -17.10 12.18
N ILE A 43 -3.79 -15.92 11.52
CA ILE A 43 -3.34 -14.62 12.05
C ILE A 43 -4.16 -14.21 13.29
N VAL A 44 -5.47 -14.43 13.29
CA VAL A 44 -6.32 -14.11 14.44
C VAL A 44 -5.95 -14.97 15.64
N GLU A 45 -5.72 -16.26 15.42
CA GLU A 45 -5.24 -17.19 16.44
C GLU A 45 -3.89 -16.74 17.02
N GLU A 46 -2.92 -16.41 16.15
CA GLU A 46 -1.60 -15.90 16.59
C GLU A 46 -1.72 -14.63 17.46
N LEU A 47 -2.54 -13.65 17.04
CA LEU A 47 -2.77 -12.43 17.81
C LEU A 47 -3.47 -12.69 19.16
N GLN A 48 -4.32 -13.71 19.23
CA GLN A 48 -4.95 -14.14 20.49
C GLN A 48 -3.96 -14.85 21.40
N GLU A 49 -3.11 -15.72 20.85
CA GLU A 49 -2.05 -16.41 21.57
C GLU A 49 -1.03 -15.43 22.17
N TRP A 50 -0.71 -14.36 21.46
CA TRP A 50 0.12 -13.27 21.98
C TRP A 50 -0.59 -12.41 23.03
N GLY A 51 -1.89 -12.59 23.23
CA GLY A 51 -2.71 -11.81 24.17
C GLY A 51 -3.00 -10.39 23.70
N TRP A 52 -2.88 -10.09 22.41
CA TRP A 52 -3.11 -8.75 21.85
C TRP A 52 -4.60 -8.46 21.69
N ILE A 53 -5.39 -9.47 21.32
CA ILE A 53 -6.84 -9.37 21.16
C ILE A 53 -7.52 -10.55 21.86
N LYS A 54 -8.76 -10.33 22.30
CA LYS A 54 -9.59 -11.41 22.91
C LYS A 54 -10.54 -12.04 21.91
N ALA A 55 -11.09 -11.23 21.01
CA ALA A 55 -12.06 -11.63 20.01
C ALA A 55 -11.97 -10.68 18.81
N THR A 56 -12.41 -11.13 17.65
CA THR A 56 -12.55 -10.33 16.44
C THR A 56 -14.02 -10.15 16.10
N GLU A 57 -14.39 -8.92 15.72
CA GLU A 57 -15.75 -8.60 15.26
C GLU A 57 -15.81 -8.65 13.73
N VAL A 58 -14.75 -8.18 13.06
CA VAL A 58 -14.63 -8.10 11.60
C VAL A 58 -13.20 -8.40 11.19
N VAL A 59 -13.03 -9.15 10.12
CA VAL A 59 -11.76 -9.36 9.42
C VAL A 59 -12.01 -9.07 7.93
N ASP A 60 -11.20 -8.18 7.35
CA ASP A 60 -11.36 -7.73 5.97
C ASP A 60 -10.00 -7.76 5.25
N PRO A 61 -9.69 -8.83 4.50
CA PRO A 61 -8.45 -8.91 3.75
C PRO A 61 -8.55 -8.13 2.44
N THR A 62 -7.57 -7.27 2.19
CA THR A 62 -7.41 -6.58 0.89
C THR A 62 -6.14 -7.06 0.21
N TRP A 63 -6.26 -7.43 -1.07
CA TRP A 63 -5.11 -7.76 -1.90
C TRP A 63 -4.62 -6.53 -2.65
N ILE A 64 -3.31 -6.27 -2.59
CA ILE A 64 -2.64 -5.21 -3.33
C ILE A 64 -1.76 -5.86 -4.38
N ASP A 65 -2.11 -5.72 -5.66
CA ASP A 65 -1.38 -6.40 -6.74
C ASP A 65 0.08 -5.96 -6.87
N VAL A 66 0.36 -4.67 -6.61
CA VAL A 66 1.74 -4.13 -6.58
C VAL A 66 1.92 -3.31 -5.32
N ALA A 67 2.44 -3.93 -4.26
CA ALA A 67 2.65 -3.26 -2.97
C ALA A 67 4.05 -2.63 -2.86
N TYR A 68 5.11 -3.30 -3.33
CA TYR A 68 6.49 -2.88 -3.13
C TYR A 68 7.23 -2.71 -4.45
N THR A 69 7.99 -1.61 -4.55
CA THR A 69 8.87 -1.32 -5.68
C THR A 69 10.23 -1.98 -5.44
N TRP A 70 10.34 -3.26 -5.76
CA TRP A 70 11.59 -4.01 -5.62
C TRP A 70 12.33 -4.12 -6.96
N SER A 71 13.63 -4.38 -6.90
CA SER A 71 14.44 -4.69 -8.08
C SER A 71 15.55 -5.66 -7.73
N TRP A 72 15.96 -6.49 -8.70
CA TRP A 72 17.14 -7.32 -8.54
C TRP A 72 18.39 -6.46 -8.28
N PRO A 73 19.29 -6.88 -7.38
CA PRO A 73 20.55 -6.21 -7.16
C PRO A 73 21.31 -5.99 -8.47
N GLY A 74 21.78 -4.75 -8.69
CA GLY A 74 22.50 -4.37 -9.91
C GLY A 74 21.64 -4.18 -11.17
N SER A 75 20.32 -4.36 -11.08
CA SER A 75 19.46 -4.18 -12.24
C SER A 75 19.31 -2.70 -12.63
N LYS A 76 19.43 -2.43 -13.94
CA LYS A 76 19.35 -1.08 -14.52
C LYS A 76 18.09 -0.85 -15.35
N TRP A 77 17.11 -1.76 -15.29
CA TRP A 77 15.91 -1.69 -16.14
C TRP A 77 15.14 -0.38 -15.92
N ARG A 78 15.01 0.04 -14.65
CA ARG A 78 14.28 1.24 -14.24
C ARG A 78 14.86 2.49 -14.89
N GLU A 79 16.17 2.69 -14.79
CA GLU A 79 16.87 3.84 -15.35
C GLU A 79 16.71 3.90 -16.87
N LYS A 80 16.82 2.74 -17.55
CA LYS A 80 16.62 2.65 -19.00
C LYS A 80 15.19 3.00 -19.41
N ALA A 81 14.20 2.50 -18.67
CA ALA A 81 12.79 2.75 -18.96
C ALA A 81 12.42 4.22 -18.75
N LEU A 82 12.83 4.81 -17.62
CA LEU A 82 12.58 6.22 -17.32
C LEU A 82 13.21 7.14 -18.36
N LYS A 83 14.49 6.89 -18.72
CA LYS A 83 15.17 7.66 -19.75
C LYS A 83 14.45 7.59 -21.11
N ALA A 84 14.03 6.40 -21.52
CA ALA A 84 13.31 6.23 -22.79
C ALA A 84 11.99 7.00 -22.82
N LEU A 85 11.28 7.09 -21.69
CA LEU A 85 10.05 7.87 -21.56
C LEU A 85 10.34 9.37 -21.60
N GLU A 86 11.37 9.83 -20.89
CA GLU A 86 11.81 11.23 -20.88
C GLU A 86 12.24 11.71 -22.27
N GLU A 87 12.90 10.85 -23.06
CA GLU A 87 13.26 11.12 -24.47
C GLU A 87 12.03 11.38 -25.36
N HIS A 88 10.84 10.96 -24.93
CA HIS A 88 9.56 11.23 -25.59
C HIS A 88 8.72 12.29 -24.87
N GLY A 89 9.32 13.05 -23.94
CA GLY A 89 8.64 14.08 -23.16
C GLY A 89 7.65 13.53 -22.12
N ILE A 90 7.73 12.25 -21.77
CA ILE A 90 6.88 11.61 -20.76
C ILE A 90 7.65 11.53 -19.44
N TYR A 91 7.21 12.30 -18.45
CA TYR A 91 7.85 12.37 -17.14
C TYR A 91 7.04 11.62 -16.09
N GLN A 92 7.63 10.55 -15.56
CA GLN A 92 6.98 9.68 -14.57
C GLN A 92 7.10 10.24 -13.16
N VAL A 93 6.00 10.24 -12.40
CA VAL A 93 5.94 10.84 -11.05
C VAL A 93 5.25 9.91 -10.06
N GLY A 94 5.83 9.79 -8.86
CA GLY A 94 5.32 8.98 -7.76
C GLY A 94 5.91 7.56 -7.67
N ARG A 95 5.59 6.88 -6.56
CA ARG A 95 6.15 5.59 -6.14
C ARG A 95 6.24 4.55 -7.26
N TYR A 96 5.11 4.23 -7.89
CA TYR A 96 5.06 3.16 -8.90
C TYR A 96 5.53 3.61 -10.29
N ALA A 97 5.25 4.87 -10.66
CA ALA A 97 5.68 5.43 -11.93
C ALA A 97 7.22 5.49 -12.05
N ARG A 98 7.88 5.90 -10.96
CA ARG A 98 9.35 5.93 -10.85
C ARG A 98 9.96 4.64 -10.32
N TRP A 99 9.14 3.70 -9.86
CA TRP A 99 9.56 2.46 -9.21
C TRP A 99 10.59 2.67 -8.09
N VAL A 100 10.18 3.44 -7.07
CA VAL A 100 11.02 3.79 -5.90
C VAL A 100 10.20 3.77 -4.62
N PHE A 101 10.80 3.31 -3.53
CA PHE A 101 10.14 3.34 -2.23
C PHE A 101 10.01 4.80 -1.75
N GLN A 102 8.77 5.24 -1.57
CA GLN A 102 8.43 6.59 -1.13
C GLN A 102 7.24 6.55 -0.18
N GLY A 103 7.22 7.46 0.79
CA GLY A 103 6.06 7.73 1.63
C GLY A 103 4.98 8.53 0.89
N ILE A 104 3.80 8.63 1.51
CA ILE A 104 2.66 9.38 0.96
C ILE A 104 3.01 10.88 0.81
N ALA A 105 3.63 11.47 1.82
CA ALA A 105 4.00 12.89 1.80
C ALA A 105 5.00 13.21 0.67
N ASP A 106 5.98 12.33 0.44
CA ASP A 106 6.93 12.48 -0.67
C ASP A 106 6.25 12.34 -2.03
N SER A 107 5.31 11.40 -2.15
CA SER A 107 4.54 11.20 -3.39
C SER A 107 3.69 12.42 -3.74
N ILE A 108 3.04 13.04 -2.73
CA ILE A 108 2.27 14.27 -2.90
C ILE A 108 3.18 15.44 -3.28
N ARG A 109 4.30 15.60 -2.58
CA ARG A 109 5.29 16.64 -2.88
C ARG A 109 5.82 16.52 -4.30
N ASP A 110 6.20 15.31 -4.73
CA ASP A 110 6.69 15.04 -6.08
C ASP A 110 5.64 15.47 -7.12
N GLY A 111 4.36 15.16 -6.88
CA GLY A 111 3.25 15.61 -7.73
C GLY A 111 3.18 17.14 -7.87
N PHE A 112 3.25 17.88 -6.76
CA PHE A 112 3.21 19.34 -6.77
C PHE A 112 4.43 19.97 -7.46
N VAL A 113 5.63 19.47 -7.17
CA VAL A 113 6.88 20.01 -7.75
C VAL A 113 6.90 19.77 -9.26
N SER A 114 6.52 18.57 -9.71
CA SER A 114 6.43 18.28 -11.14
C SER A 114 5.39 19.18 -11.81
N ALA A 115 4.20 19.34 -11.24
CA ALA A 115 3.17 20.21 -11.79
C ALA A 115 3.63 21.67 -11.92
N ALA A 116 4.35 22.21 -10.92
CA ALA A 116 4.89 23.57 -10.98
C ALA A 116 5.95 23.73 -12.09
N ALA A 117 6.90 22.80 -12.18
CA ALA A 117 7.98 22.85 -13.16
C ALA A 117 7.49 22.70 -14.61
N PHE A 118 6.42 21.94 -14.84
CA PHE A 118 5.82 21.79 -16.16
C PHE A 118 4.76 22.87 -16.45
N GLY A 119 4.05 23.37 -15.44
CA GLY A 119 3.08 24.45 -15.58
C GLY A 119 3.69 25.73 -16.15
N GLU A 120 4.93 26.07 -15.75
CA GLU A 120 5.66 27.22 -16.30
C GLU A 120 6.10 27.01 -17.77
N LYS A 121 6.33 25.74 -18.19
CA LYS A 121 6.74 25.41 -19.56
C LYS A 121 5.61 25.37 -20.59
N PHE A 122 4.34 25.32 -20.16
CA PHE A 122 3.17 25.29 -21.05
C PHE A 122 2.42 26.63 -21.11
N SER A 123 2.94 27.66 -20.45
CA SER A 123 2.43 29.03 -20.47
C SER A 123 3.22 30.00 -21.37
N GLU A 124 4.19 29.49 -22.14
CA GLU A 124 4.86 30.17 -23.27
C GLU A 124 4.34 29.63 -24.60
#